data_AF-A0A2J6RE42-F1
#
_entry.id   AF-A0A2J6RE42-F1
#
_cell.length_a   1.000
_cell.length_b   1.000
_cell.length_c   1.000
_cell.angle_alpha   90.00
_cell.angle_beta   90.00
_cell.angle_gamma   90.00
#
_symmetry.space_group_name_H-M   'P 1'
#
loop_
_entity.id
_entity.type
_entity.pdbx_description
1 polymer ?
#
loop_
_entity_poly.entity_id
_entity_poly.type
_entity_poly.pdbx_seq_one_letter_code
_entity_poly.pdbx_strand_id
1 'polypeptide(L)'
;MDAIWDKTDWKPTMASQFVKKDAPKPAVLDKLIIELSNCSKRVKNLPYDPTSWKARSNVLYQLWFPELAISDAYKGILLCNAAIDNEARRQDVLLHFGIATWQKKVNKKGNTKAAILEEVFENNGYKRWLDGEKSKLGYEDRIINSLRGHRKDLYMAMIGALIDLDATREGLKICGEALEKYPKNKDFLSFKEGFEATYAMVSMLAKQQNPPALHLFLTLDMGAVSMQNYPWIPKDMLKRSSDVITACNEALFKRSEVLEIRGSGLGDYGMFAKKDIRRGDKLLSRQCPINISSKQMRLPVEDAECFNCCQPIRIVGIASAIECCPTVFYCSTACQVIAKSYYHQTLHGKDYSQMYRDSYGAKGLDHSPQFTKLVFLRMLATCVQGGGHPLKNPLFAGLLPATGRAIWSLEGNIIGPNKILEDFGIDIFADLDYDAWSSANYGTAERAIQHATKTRTSLLAVFWIQCIRSSTTAAKSPAWSPSMTGSGTPMRS
;
A
#
# COMPACT_ATOMS: atom_id res chain seq x y z
N MET A 1 -11.22 7.88 6.25
CA MET A 1 -12.14 6.78 6.66
C MET A 1 -13.20 7.21 7.67
N ASP A 2 -13.00 8.32 8.36
CA ASP A 2 -13.89 8.87 9.40
C ASP A 2 -15.08 9.68 8.84
N ALA A 3 -15.05 10.10 7.58
CA ALA A 3 -16.17 10.72 6.88
C ALA A 3 -17.19 9.69 6.38
N ILE A 4 -18.47 10.07 6.38
CA ILE A 4 -19.54 9.33 5.71
C ILE A 4 -19.41 9.56 4.19
N TRP A 5 -19.61 8.51 3.41
CA TRP A 5 -19.43 8.50 1.96
C TRP A 5 -20.66 7.90 1.25
N ASP A 6 -20.80 8.18 -0.04
CA ASP A 6 -21.93 7.71 -0.84
C ASP A 6 -21.79 6.22 -1.15
N LYS A 7 -22.80 5.43 -0.80
CA LYS A 7 -22.79 3.98 -1.04
C LYS A 7 -22.68 3.60 -2.51
N THR A 8 -23.02 4.50 -3.45
CA THR A 8 -22.81 4.24 -4.88
C THR A 8 -21.33 4.20 -5.26
N ASP A 9 -20.46 4.78 -4.43
CA ASP A 9 -19.01 4.75 -4.62
C ASP A 9 -18.38 3.44 -4.10
N TRP A 10 -19.14 2.59 -3.40
CA TRP A 10 -18.64 1.31 -2.89
C TRP A 10 -18.27 0.35 -4.02
N LYS A 11 -17.02 -0.13 -3.98
CA LYS A 11 -16.52 -1.20 -4.82
C LYS A 11 -15.60 -2.09 -3.99
N PRO A 12 -15.78 -3.41 -4.00
CA PRO A 12 -14.93 -4.29 -3.22
C PRO A 12 -13.53 -4.41 -3.80
N THR A 13 -12.54 -4.62 -2.94
CA THR A 13 -11.15 -4.88 -3.33
C THR A 13 -10.77 -6.35 -3.23
N MET A 14 -11.69 -7.20 -2.77
CA MET A 14 -11.55 -8.65 -2.80
C MET A 14 -11.22 -9.14 -4.22
N ALA A 15 -10.17 -9.96 -4.34
CA ALA A 15 -9.73 -10.51 -5.62
C ALA A 15 -9.92 -12.02 -5.74
N SER A 16 -10.44 -12.68 -4.69
CA SER A 16 -10.55 -14.13 -4.69
C SER A 16 -11.36 -14.65 -5.87
N GLN A 17 -10.76 -15.58 -6.60
CA GLN A 17 -11.41 -16.28 -7.70
C GLN A 17 -12.28 -17.45 -7.22
N PHE A 18 -12.08 -17.89 -5.98
CA PHE A 18 -12.76 -19.07 -5.41
C PHE A 18 -14.01 -18.68 -4.62
N VAL A 19 -14.05 -17.47 -4.06
CA VAL A 19 -15.15 -17.03 -3.22
C VAL A 19 -16.00 -16.00 -3.97
N LYS A 20 -17.13 -16.46 -4.52
CA LYS A 20 -18.17 -15.55 -5.02
C LYS A 20 -19.05 -15.13 -3.84
N LYS A 21 -19.01 -13.85 -3.47
CA LYS A 21 -19.91 -13.26 -2.47
C LYS A 21 -20.90 -12.33 -3.16
N ASP A 22 -22.15 -12.31 -2.69
CA ASP A 22 -23.19 -11.37 -3.13
C ASP A 22 -23.04 -10.02 -2.41
N ALA A 23 -23.15 -8.92 -3.16
CA ALA A 23 -22.95 -7.59 -2.61
C ALA A 23 -23.80 -7.39 -1.34
N PRO A 24 -23.27 -6.72 -0.29
CA PRO A 24 -24.05 -6.45 0.90
C PRO A 24 -25.35 -5.73 0.55
N LYS A 25 -26.46 -6.15 1.15
CA LYS A 25 -27.76 -5.48 0.97
C LYS A 25 -27.60 -3.98 1.33
N PRO A 26 -28.28 -3.05 0.64
CA PRO A 26 -28.09 -1.62 0.88
C PRO A 26 -28.24 -1.19 2.35
N ALA A 27 -29.22 -1.74 3.07
CA ALA A 27 -29.42 -1.45 4.49
C ALA A 27 -28.29 -1.96 5.41
N VAL A 28 -27.58 -3.02 4.98
CA VAL A 28 -26.38 -3.52 5.67
C VAL A 28 -25.20 -2.60 5.37
N LEU A 29 -25.05 -2.19 4.11
CA LEU A 29 -24.01 -1.27 3.68
C LEU A 29 -24.09 0.09 4.42
N ASP A 30 -25.29 0.67 4.53
CA ASP A 30 -25.53 1.92 5.28
C ASP A 30 -25.05 1.81 6.74
N LYS A 31 -25.34 0.67 7.40
CA LYS A 31 -24.87 0.41 8.77
C LYS A 31 -23.36 0.27 8.86
N LEU A 32 -22.74 -0.42 7.90
CA LEU A 32 -21.29 -0.62 7.87
C LEU A 32 -20.53 0.70 7.61
N ILE A 33 -21.07 1.60 6.79
CA ILE A 33 -20.49 2.94 6.56
C ILE A 33 -20.44 3.74 7.87
N ILE A 34 -21.55 3.77 8.60
CA ILE A 34 -21.64 4.46 9.89
C ILE A 34 -20.69 3.81 10.89
N GLU A 35 -20.65 2.48 10.97
CA GLU A 35 -19.76 1.79 11.89
C GLU A 35 -18.28 2.00 11.54
N LEU A 36 -17.91 2.07 10.26
CA LEU A 36 -16.55 2.39 9.83
C LEU A 36 -16.14 3.80 10.30
N SER A 37 -17.02 4.79 10.16
CA SER A 37 -16.78 6.14 10.67
C SER A 37 -16.57 6.13 12.18
N ASN A 38 -17.42 5.40 12.92
CA ASN A 38 -17.33 5.28 14.37
C ASN A 38 -16.04 4.58 14.82
N CYS A 39 -15.70 3.47 14.18
CA CYS A 39 -14.44 2.74 14.39
C CYS A 39 -13.23 3.64 14.15
N SER A 40 -13.22 4.41 13.07
CA SER A 40 -12.12 5.33 12.73
C SER A 40 -11.93 6.42 13.78
N LYS A 41 -13.04 6.97 14.31
CA LYS A 41 -12.99 7.93 15.43
C LYS A 41 -12.48 7.29 16.71
N ARG A 42 -12.83 6.02 16.99
CA ARG A 42 -12.29 5.29 18.15
C ARG A 42 -10.78 5.07 18.05
N VAL A 43 -10.29 4.63 16.89
CA VAL A 43 -8.85 4.50 16.63
C VAL A 43 -8.14 5.83 16.81
N LYS A 44 -8.69 6.94 16.29
CA LYS A 44 -8.14 8.29 16.50
C LYS A 44 -8.04 8.68 17.96
N ASN A 45 -9.05 8.37 18.76
CA ASN A 45 -9.10 8.78 20.17
C ASN A 45 -8.30 7.86 21.09
N LEU A 46 -8.20 6.58 20.76
CA LEU A 46 -7.50 5.55 21.53
C LEU A 46 -6.60 4.72 20.61
N PRO A 47 -5.53 5.30 20.04
CA PRO A 47 -4.69 4.65 19.04
C PRO A 47 -4.00 3.37 19.55
N TYR A 48 -3.73 3.26 20.85
CA TYR A 48 -3.13 2.05 21.42
C TYR A 48 -4.15 1.05 21.98
N ASP A 49 -5.45 1.19 21.71
CA ASP A 49 -6.46 0.18 22.08
C ASP A 49 -6.62 -0.89 20.98
N PRO A 50 -6.17 -2.14 21.21
CA PRO A 50 -6.30 -3.22 20.23
C PRO A 50 -7.75 -3.53 19.85
N THR A 51 -8.72 -3.23 20.72
CA THR A 51 -10.13 -3.52 20.43
C THR A 51 -10.73 -2.58 19.40
N SER A 52 -10.23 -1.35 19.33
CA SER A 52 -10.62 -0.36 18.33
C SER A 52 -10.12 -0.77 16.94
N TRP A 53 -8.87 -1.21 16.83
CA TRP A 53 -8.32 -1.79 15.59
C TRP A 53 -9.05 -3.07 15.17
N LYS A 54 -9.30 -3.99 16.11
CA LYS A 54 -10.08 -5.21 15.83
C LYS A 54 -11.47 -4.89 15.27
N ALA A 55 -12.16 -3.93 15.90
CA ALA A 55 -13.50 -3.54 15.46
C ALA A 55 -13.47 -2.96 14.04
N ARG A 56 -12.49 -2.09 13.73
CA ARG A 56 -12.35 -1.52 12.39
C ARG A 56 -11.97 -2.56 11.34
N SER A 57 -11.04 -3.47 11.67
CA SER A 57 -10.70 -4.64 10.84
C SER A 57 -11.94 -5.44 10.44
N ASN A 58 -12.79 -5.77 11.41
CA ASN A 58 -14.01 -6.56 11.15
C ASN A 58 -15.01 -5.83 10.25
N VAL A 59 -15.12 -4.50 10.36
CA VAL A 59 -16.00 -3.70 9.51
C VAL A 59 -15.44 -3.61 8.09
N LEU A 60 -14.14 -3.37 7.94
CA LEU A 60 -13.45 -3.35 6.65
C LEU A 60 -13.56 -4.69 5.94
N TYR A 61 -13.42 -5.79 6.68
CA TYR A 61 -13.62 -7.14 6.14
C TYR A 61 -15.05 -7.35 5.62
N GLN A 62 -16.06 -6.91 6.39
CA GLN A 62 -17.47 -6.98 5.97
C GLN A 62 -17.80 -6.06 4.79
N LEU A 63 -17.08 -4.95 4.63
CA LEU A 63 -17.13 -4.07 3.48
C LEU A 63 -16.34 -4.60 2.27
N TRP A 64 -15.72 -5.77 2.40
CA TRP A 64 -14.88 -6.44 1.40
C TRP A 64 -13.65 -5.65 1.00
N PHE A 65 -13.00 -5.08 2.01
CA PHE A 65 -11.66 -4.51 1.95
C PHE A 65 -10.65 -5.37 2.73
N PRO A 66 -10.39 -6.62 2.32
CA PRO A 66 -9.60 -7.57 3.09
C PRO A 66 -8.16 -7.09 3.37
N GLU A 67 -7.52 -6.39 2.43
CA GLU A 67 -6.17 -5.83 2.62
C GLU A 67 -6.13 -4.73 3.70
N LEU A 68 -7.20 -3.95 3.84
CA LEU A 68 -7.34 -2.96 4.92
C LEU A 68 -7.64 -3.66 6.25
N ALA A 69 -8.47 -4.70 6.22
CA ALA A 69 -8.76 -5.51 7.41
C ALA A 69 -7.47 -6.16 7.95
N ILE A 70 -6.63 -6.73 7.08
CA ILE A 70 -5.32 -7.28 7.44
C ILE A 70 -4.43 -6.21 8.07
N SER A 71 -4.38 -5.00 7.51
CA SER A 71 -3.58 -3.90 8.05
C SER A 71 -3.98 -3.57 9.49
N ASP A 72 -5.28 -3.46 9.76
CA ASP A 72 -5.80 -3.19 11.10
C ASP A 72 -5.61 -4.38 12.05
N ALA A 73 -5.80 -5.61 11.55
CA ALA A 73 -5.58 -6.82 12.34
C ALA A 73 -4.11 -6.94 12.76
N TYR A 74 -3.18 -6.67 11.84
CA TYR A 74 -1.75 -6.65 12.09
C TYR A 74 -1.38 -5.63 13.17
N LYS A 75 -1.84 -4.38 13.05
CA LYS A 75 -1.64 -3.34 14.07
C LYS A 75 -2.20 -3.76 15.45
N GLY A 76 -3.39 -4.34 15.47
CA GLY A 76 -3.96 -4.89 16.71
C GLY A 76 -3.12 -6.01 17.33
N ILE A 77 -2.53 -6.90 16.50
CA ILE A 77 -1.64 -7.96 16.97
C ILE A 77 -0.36 -7.38 17.57
N LEU A 78 0.23 -6.36 16.94
CA LEU A 78 1.41 -5.65 17.48
C LEU A 78 1.13 -5.06 18.86
N LEU A 79 0.00 -4.35 19.03
CA LEU A 79 -0.37 -3.79 20.34
C LEU A 79 -0.62 -4.88 21.39
N CYS A 80 -1.26 -5.99 21.01
CA CYS A 80 -1.42 -7.13 21.92
C CYS A 80 -0.07 -7.75 22.31
N ASN A 81 0.86 -7.93 21.36
CA ASN A 81 2.20 -8.45 21.65
C ASN A 81 2.95 -7.48 22.56
N ALA A 82 2.93 -6.18 22.28
CA ALA A 82 3.55 -5.17 23.13
C ALA A 82 3.11 -5.27 24.61
N ALA A 83 1.81 -5.45 24.84
CA ALA A 83 1.29 -5.62 26.19
C ALA A 83 1.59 -6.99 26.81
N ILE A 84 1.43 -8.09 26.06
CA ILE A 84 1.57 -9.46 26.59
C ILE A 84 3.04 -9.83 26.80
N ASP A 85 3.87 -9.53 25.81
CA ASP A 85 5.27 -9.96 25.69
C ASP A 85 6.23 -8.92 26.32
N ASN A 86 5.69 -7.88 26.97
CA ASN A 86 6.41 -6.83 27.71
C ASN A 86 7.38 -6.01 26.83
N GLU A 87 6.92 -5.62 25.64
CA GLU A 87 7.72 -4.85 24.70
C GLU A 87 7.49 -3.34 24.85
N ALA A 88 8.12 -2.56 23.97
CA ALA A 88 7.87 -1.13 23.86
C ALA A 88 6.36 -0.85 23.71
N ARG A 89 5.86 0.22 24.34
CA ARG A 89 4.45 0.66 24.34
C ARG A 89 3.48 -0.16 25.21
N ARG A 90 3.96 -1.10 26.06
CA ARG A 90 3.10 -1.82 27.03
C ARG A 90 2.20 -0.87 27.83
N GLN A 91 2.78 0.19 28.40
CA GLN A 91 2.03 1.12 29.26
C GLN A 91 0.95 1.87 28.48
N ASP A 92 1.22 2.28 27.25
CA ASP A 92 0.24 2.95 26.39
C ASP A 92 -0.94 2.03 26.08
N VAL A 93 -0.67 0.76 25.80
CA VAL A 93 -1.71 -0.26 25.56
C VAL A 93 -2.55 -0.51 26.81
N LEU A 94 -1.91 -0.73 27.96
CA LEU A 94 -2.61 -0.96 29.23
C LEU A 94 -3.51 0.24 29.59
N LEU A 95 -3.02 1.47 29.39
CA LEU A 95 -3.77 2.69 29.60
C LEU A 95 -4.98 2.78 28.66
N HIS A 96 -4.76 2.71 27.35
CA HIS A 96 -5.81 2.91 26.35
C HIS A 96 -6.87 1.80 26.41
N PHE A 97 -6.45 0.54 26.57
CA PHE A 97 -7.36 -0.59 26.75
C PHE A 97 -8.16 -0.47 28.06
N GLY A 98 -7.51 -0.02 29.14
CA GLY A 98 -8.16 0.26 30.42
C GLY A 98 -9.25 1.33 30.29
N ILE A 99 -8.94 2.45 29.65
CA ILE A 99 -9.91 3.54 29.35
C ILE A 99 -11.07 3.00 28.52
N ALA A 100 -10.81 2.27 27.43
CA ALA A 100 -11.86 1.71 26.57
C ALA A 100 -12.78 0.74 27.34
N THR A 101 -12.21 -0.10 28.19
CA THR A 101 -12.94 -1.06 29.02
C THR A 101 -13.82 -0.35 30.05
N TRP A 102 -13.30 0.69 30.70
CA TRP A 102 -14.05 1.49 31.64
C TRP A 102 -15.20 2.25 30.97
N GLN A 103 -14.96 2.92 29.82
CA GLN A 103 -16.00 3.61 29.05
C GLN A 103 -17.18 2.68 28.70
N LYS A 104 -16.90 1.43 28.29
CA LYS A 104 -17.93 0.42 28.01
C LYS A 104 -18.76 0.08 29.26
N LYS A 105 -18.14 0.01 30.44
CA LYS A 105 -18.85 -0.27 31.70
C LYS A 105 -19.73 0.90 32.14
N VAL A 106 -19.24 2.14 32.01
CA VAL A 106 -19.99 3.32 32.42
C VAL A 106 -21.17 3.59 31.49
N ASN A 107 -20.99 3.45 30.18
CA ASN A 107 -22.08 3.57 29.21
C ASN A 107 -23.21 2.55 29.45
N LYS A 108 -22.89 1.34 29.95
CA LYS A 108 -23.90 0.34 30.33
C LYS A 108 -24.71 0.73 31.58
N LYS A 109 -24.20 1.62 32.43
CA LYS A 109 -24.89 2.10 33.63
C LYS A 109 -25.79 3.33 33.38
N GLY A 110 -25.86 3.82 32.14
CA GLY A 110 -26.74 4.94 31.78
C GLY A 110 -26.20 6.34 32.14
N ASN A 111 -24.91 6.47 32.50
CA ASN A 111 -24.31 7.76 32.81
C ASN A 111 -24.09 8.61 31.55
N THR A 112 -24.29 9.92 31.67
CA THR A 112 -24.13 10.89 30.57
C THR A 112 -22.66 11.17 30.24
N LYS A 113 -22.38 11.53 28.99
CA LYS A 113 -21.02 11.79 28.46
C LYS A 113 -20.27 12.90 29.20
N ALA A 114 -20.99 13.85 29.82
CA ALA A 114 -20.42 14.95 30.61
C ALA A 114 -19.92 14.48 31.99
N ALA A 115 -20.72 13.66 32.70
CA ALA A 115 -20.32 13.08 33.99
C ALA A 115 -19.07 12.19 33.87
N ILE A 116 -18.90 11.54 32.70
CA ILE A 116 -17.73 10.72 32.37
C ILE A 116 -16.45 11.56 32.26
N LEU A 117 -16.51 12.75 31.67
CA LEU A 117 -15.32 13.62 31.49
C LEU A 117 -14.87 14.26 32.82
N GLU A 118 -15.84 14.72 33.62
CA GLU A 118 -15.63 15.26 34.97
C GLU A 118 -15.01 14.22 35.92
N GLU A 119 -15.45 12.95 35.84
CA GLU A 119 -14.91 11.87 36.68
C GLU A 119 -13.50 11.41 36.25
N VAL A 120 -13.19 11.45 34.95
CA VAL A 120 -11.92 10.96 34.38
C VAL A 120 -10.77 11.94 34.58
N PHE A 121 -10.97 13.21 34.21
CA PHE A 121 -9.87 14.18 34.12
C PHE A 121 -9.76 15.06 35.36
N GLU A 122 -10.87 15.43 35.98
CA GLU A 122 -10.86 16.37 37.11
C GLU A 122 -10.73 15.65 38.46
N ASN A 123 -11.30 14.45 38.59
CA ASN A 123 -11.37 13.72 39.87
C ASN A 123 -10.45 12.50 40.00
N ASN A 124 -9.53 12.26 39.07
CA ASN A 124 -8.63 11.09 39.09
C ASN A 124 -9.38 9.74 39.21
N GLY A 125 -10.62 9.65 38.70
CA GLY A 125 -11.46 8.45 38.81
C GLY A 125 -10.83 7.20 38.22
N TYR A 126 -10.02 7.36 37.16
CA TYR A 126 -9.21 6.28 36.58
C TYR A 126 -8.16 5.74 37.57
N LYS A 127 -7.47 6.62 38.29
CA LYS A 127 -6.46 6.25 39.30
C LYS A 127 -7.13 5.57 40.50
N ARG A 128 -8.28 6.06 40.95
CA ARG A 128 -9.12 5.39 41.97
C ARG A 128 -9.64 4.03 41.55
N TRP A 129 -10.01 3.86 40.28
CA TRP A 129 -10.44 2.55 39.77
C TRP A 129 -9.27 1.55 39.70
N LEU A 130 -8.08 2.02 39.30
CA LEU A 130 -6.84 1.23 39.36
C LEU A 130 -6.40 0.90 40.80
N ASP A 131 -6.54 1.84 41.73
CA ASP A 131 -6.11 1.69 43.13
C ASP A 131 -7.16 0.94 43.99
N GLY A 132 -8.43 0.94 43.59
CA GLY A 132 -9.56 0.34 44.31
C GLY A 132 -9.78 -1.14 44.05
N GLU A 133 -9.26 -1.70 42.95
CA GLU A 133 -9.24 -3.15 42.76
C GLU A 133 -8.04 -3.76 43.52
N LYS A 134 -8.34 -4.41 44.64
CA LYS A 134 -7.37 -5.06 45.53
C LYS A 134 -6.36 -5.91 44.73
N SER A 135 -5.09 -5.52 44.86
CA SER A 135 -3.88 -6.00 44.17
C SER A 135 -3.75 -5.58 42.70
N LYS A 136 -2.82 -4.64 42.42
CA LYS A 136 -2.32 -4.35 41.06
C LYS A 136 -1.96 -5.62 40.28
N LEU A 137 -1.44 -6.64 40.97
CA LEU A 137 -1.14 -7.96 40.41
C LEU A 137 -2.36 -8.63 39.74
N GLY A 138 -3.56 -8.57 40.33
CA GLY A 138 -4.75 -9.23 39.76
C GLY A 138 -5.46 -8.46 38.66
N TYR A 139 -5.26 -7.14 38.54
CA TYR A 139 -5.88 -6.34 37.49
C TYR A 139 -5.13 -6.44 36.17
N GLU A 140 -3.80 -6.31 36.21
CA GLU A 140 -2.97 -6.44 35.02
C GLU A 140 -3.12 -7.84 34.41
N ASP A 141 -3.09 -8.90 35.22
CA ASP A 141 -3.33 -10.27 34.77
C ASP A 141 -4.69 -10.43 34.06
N ARG A 142 -5.75 -9.75 34.53
CA ARG A 142 -7.06 -9.77 33.86
C ARG A 142 -7.02 -9.03 32.52
N ILE A 143 -6.34 -7.89 32.43
CA ILE A 143 -6.13 -7.20 31.14
C ILE A 143 -5.37 -8.11 30.18
N ILE A 144 -4.22 -8.64 30.61
CA ILE A 144 -3.36 -9.49 29.78
C ILE A 144 -4.13 -10.72 29.30
N ASN A 145 -4.93 -11.35 30.15
CA ASN A 145 -5.80 -12.46 29.76
C ASN A 145 -6.86 -12.04 28.73
N SER A 146 -7.47 -10.86 28.87
CA SER A 146 -8.40 -10.32 27.86
C SER A 146 -7.69 -10.05 26.53
N LEU A 147 -6.49 -9.49 26.57
CA LEU A 147 -5.68 -9.20 25.39
C LEU A 147 -5.24 -10.47 24.65
N ARG A 148 -4.97 -11.58 25.35
CA ARG A 148 -4.75 -12.90 24.71
C ARG A 148 -5.97 -13.34 23.89
N GLY A 149 -7.18 -13.14 24.42
CA GLY A 149 -8.43 -13.37 23.68
C GLY A 149 -8.52 -12.50 22.43
N HIS A 150 -8.25 -11.20 22.55
CA HIS A 150 -8.27 -10.28 21.42
C HIS A 150 -7.21 -10.60 20.36
N ARG A 151 -5.98 -10.95 20.77
CA ARG A 151 -4.90 -11.37 19.86
C ARG A 151 -5.32 -12.58 19.05
N LYS A 152 -5.94 -13.58 19.67
CA LYS A 152 -6.49 -14.74 18.96
C LYS A 152 -7.52 -14.33 17.92
N ASP A 153 -8.50 -13.49 18.29
CA ASP A 153 -9.53 -13.02 17.35
C ASP A 153 -8.95 -12.22 16.18
N LEU A 154 -7.88 -11.45 16.42
CA LEU A 154 -7.18 -10.69 15.38
C LEU A 154 -6.45 -11.61 14.40
N TYR A 155 -5.80 -12.68 14.88
CA TYR A 155 -5.25 -13.72 14.00
C TYR A 155 -6.33 -14.36 13.13
N MET A 156 -7.49 -14.68 13.72
CA MET A 156 -8.64 -15.22 12.97
C MET A 156 -9.11 -14.26 11.88
N ALA A 157 -9.26 -12.97 12.20
CA ALA A 157 -9.65 -11.95 11.23
C ALA A 157 -8.63 -11.81 10.09
N MET A 158 -7.33 -11.80 10.42
CA MET A 158 -6.25 -11.71 9.45
C MET A 158 -6.21 -12.94 8.53
N ILE A 159 -6.35 -14.15 9.08
CA ILE A 159 -6.40 -15.39 8.31
C ILE A 159 -7.59 -15.41 7.35
N GLY A 160 -8.78 -15.04 7.81
CA GLY A 160 -9.97 -14.96 6.95
C GLY A 160 -9.81 -13.97 5.79
N ALA A 161 -9.15 -12.84 6.03
CA ALA A 161 -8.85 -11.86 4.99
C ALA A 161 -7.74 -12.32 4.03
N LEU A 162 -6.76 -13.10 4.48
CA LEU A 162 -5.73 -13.70 3.61
C LEU A 162 -6.32 -14.71 2.63
N ILE A 163 -7.35 -15.46 3.04
CA ILE A 163 -8.12 -16.34 2.15
C ILE A 163 -8.77 -15.51 1.02
N ASP A 164 -9.41 -14.40 1.36
CA ASP A 164 -10.12 -13.53 0.40
C ASP A 164 -9.16 -12.77 -0.57
N LEU A 165 -7.86 -12.74 -0.26
CA LEU A 165 -6.81 -12.22 -1.15
C LEU A 165 -6.05 -13.32 -1.91
N ASP A 166 -6.47 -14.59 -1.79
CA ASP A 166 -5.75 -15.77 -2.33
C ASP A 166 -4.27 -15.85 -1.86
N ALA A 167 -3.92 -15.23 -0.72
CA ALA A 167 -2.55 -15.11 -0.20
C ALA A 167 -2.09 -16.38 0.55
N THR A 168 -2.11 -17.52 -0.15
CA THR A 168 -1.99 -18.87 0.42
C THR A 168 -0.72 -19.09 1.24
N ARG A 169 0.46 -18.73 0.69
CA ARG A 169 1.74 -18.92 1.38
C ARG A 169 1.83 -18.11 2.68
N GLU A 170 1.34 -16.87 2.65
CA GLU A 170 1.35 -16.02 3.85
C GLU A 170 0.31 -16.49 4.86
N GLY A 171 -0.84 -16.98 4.40
CA GLY A 171 -1.82 -17.70 5.22
C GLY A 171 -1.19 -18.83 6.03
N LEU A 172 -0.37 -19.68 5.40
CA LEU A 172 0.37 -20.75 6.09
C LEU A 172 1.32 -20.21 7.17
N LYS A 173 2.10 -19.17 6.84
CA LYS A 173 3.04 -18.55 7.77
C LYS A 173 2.30 -18.02 9.00
N ILE A 174 1.22 -17.27 8.79
CA ILE A 174 0.41 -16.69 9.86
C ILE A 174 -0.29 -17.75 10.69
N CYS A 175 -0.78 -18.84 10.08
CA CYS A 175 -1.30 -19.97 10.84
C CYS A 175 -0.22 -20.60 11.73
N GLY A 176 1.02 -20.72 11.23
CA GLY A 176 2.17 -21.15 12.01
C GLY A 176 2.44 -20.25 13.22
N GLU A 177 2.57 -18.94 13.01
CA GLU A 177 2.76 -17.95 14.09
C GLU A 177 1.62 -17.98 15.12
N ALA A 178 0.37 -18.13 14.66
CA ALA A 178 -0.79 -18.26 15.55
C ALA A 178 -0.74 -19.56 16.35
N LEU A 179 -0.33 -20.68 15.75
CA LEU A 179 -0.21 -21.99 16.42
C LEU A 179 0.95 -22.04 17.41
N GLU A 180 2.04 -21.29 17.20
CA GLU A 180 3.09 -21.14 18.22
C GLU A 180 2.51 -20.53 19.52
N LYS A 181 1.60 -19.57 19.38
CA LYS A 181 0.95 -18.89 20.52
C LYS A 181 -0.28 -19.65 21.04
N TYR A 182 -0.96 -20.42 20.19
CA TYR A 182 -2.18 -21.17 20.51
C TYR A 182 -2.15 -22.62 19.95
N PRO A 183 -1.25 -23.51 20.43
CA PRO A 183 -0.98 -24.80 19.79
C PRO A 183 -2.16 -25.77 19.65
N LYS A 184 -3.18 -25.64 20.51
CA LYS A 184 -4.34 -26.54 20.55
C LYS A 184 -5.60 -25.93 19.92
N ASN A 185 -5.48 -24.74 19.29
CA ASN A 185 -6.63 -24.10 18.67
C ASN A 185 -7.03 -24.85 17.39
N LYS A 186 -8.23 -25.44 17.40
CA LYS A 186 -8.75 -26.25 16.29
C LYS A 186 -8.99 -25.43 15.02
N ASP A 187 -9.37 -24.17 15.17
CA ASP A 187 -9.64 -23.29 14.02
C ASP A 187 -8.34 -23.02 13.24
N PHE A 188 -7.24 -22.67 13.94
CA PHE A 188 -5.94 -22.45 13.29
C PHE A 188 -5.37 -23.71 12.66
N LEU A 189 -5.56 -24.88 13.28
CA LEU A 189 -5.18 -26.17 12.67
C LEU A 189 -5.96 -26.40 11.37
N SER A 190 -7.29 -26.20 11.41
CA SER A 190 -8.14 -26.35 10.24
C SER A 190 -7.80 -25.36 9.12
N PHE A 191 -7.52 -24.10 9.45
CA PHE A 191 -7.08 -23.12 8.45
C PHE A 191 -5.73 -23.49 7.83
N LYS A 192 -4.78 -23.97 8.64
CA LYS A 192 -3.49 -24.43 8.14
C LYS A 192 -3.67 -25.57 7.14
N GLU A 193 -4.43 -26.60 7.52
CA GLU A 193 -4.76 -27.73 6.62
C GLU A 193 -5.44 -27.25 5.33
N GLY A 194 -6.37 -26.29 5.44
CA GLY A 194 -7.03 -25.67 4.29
C GLY A 194 -6.04 -24.99 3.34
N PHE A 195 -5.13 -24.15 3.85
CA PHE A 195 -4.11 -23.52 3.03
C PHE A 195 -3.12 -24.53 2.44
N GLU A 196 -2.75 -25.59 3.17
CA GLU A 196 -1.87 -26.66 2.66
C GLU A 196 -2.53 -27.38 1.48
N ALA A 197 -3.81 -27.71 1.61
CA ALA A 197 -4.60 -28.33 0.54
C ALA A 197 -4.73 -27.40 -0.68
N THR A 198 -5.03 -26.12 -0.48
CA THR A 198 -5.10 -25.12 -1.56
C THR A 198 -3.74 -24.98 -2.26
N TYR A 199 -2.65 -24.86 -1.50
CA TYR A 199 -1.30 -24.76 -2.06
C TYR A 199 -0.94 -25.99 -2.89
N ALA A 200 -1.21 -27.20 -2.39
CA ALA A 200 -0.96 -28.45 -3.11
C ALA A 200 -1.76 -28.51 -4.42
N MET A 201 -3.06 -28.18 -4.37
CA MET A 201 -3.94 -28.15 -5.55
C MET A 201 -3.46 -27.15 -6.60
N VAL A 202 -3.22 -25.89 -6.22
CA VAL A 202 -2.78 -24.84 -7.15
C VAL A 202 -1.39 -25.16 -7.71
N SER A 203 -0.48 -25.70 -6.90
CA SER A 203 0.86 -26.14 -7.34
C SER A 203 0.78 -27.25 -8.37
N MET A 204 -0.10 -28.24 -8.17
CA MET A 204 -0.33 -29.31 -9.14
C MET A 204 -0.86 -28.77 -10.46
N LEU A 205 -1.91 -27.94 -10.42
CA LEU A 205 -2.53 -27.36 -11.62
C LEU A 205 -1.56 -26.44 -12.38
N ALA A 206 -0.79 -25.62 -11.67
CA ALA A 206 0.19 -24.75 -12.28
C ALA A 206 1.30 -25.56 -12.96
N LYS A 207 1.83 -26.62 -12.32
CA LYS A 207 2.89 -27.46 -12.91
C LYS A 207 2.44 -28.18 -14.19
N GLN A 208 1.18 -28.58 -14.29
CA GLN A 208 0.64 -29.20 -15.51
C GLN A 208 0.71 -28.27 -16.74
N GLN A 209 0.63 -26.95 -16.51
CA GLN A 209 0.70 -25.96 -17.58
C GLN A 209 2.15 -25.59 -17.95
N ASN A 210 3.14 -26.12 -17.24
CA ASN A 210 4.57 -25.80 -17.37
C ASN A 210 4.86 -24.29 -17.56
N PRO A 211 4.35 -23.40 -16.69
CA PRO A 211 4.48 -21.98 -16.86
C PRO A 211 5.92 -21.51 -16.58
N PRO A 212 6.32 -20.34 -17.07
CA PRO A 212 7.58 -19.71 -16.66
C PRO A 212 7.66 -19.57 -15.13
N ALA A 213 8.87 -19.68 -14.57
CA ALA A 213 9.10 -19.64 -13.12
C ALA A 213 8.50 -18.42 -12.42
N LEU A 214 8.53 -17.24 -13.07
CA LEU A 214 7.89 -16.03 -12.56
C LEU A 214 6.37 -16.21 -12.38
N HIS A 215 5.69 -16.82 -13.35
CA HIS A 215 4.25 -17.03 -13.26
C HIS A 215 3.89 -18.05 -12.17
N LEU A 216 4.72 -19.07 -11.98
CA LEU A 216 4.57 -20.02 -10.89
C LEU A 216 4.72 -19.34 -9.52
N PHE A 217 5.76 -18.51 -9.36
CA PHE A 217 5.99 -17.69 -8.16
C PHE A 217 4.78 -16.79 -7.87
N LEU A 218 4.32 -16.01 -8.85
CA LEU A 218 3.19 -15.11 -8.67
C LEU A 218 1.89 -15.84 -8.30
N THR A 219 1.69 -17.05 -8.83
CA THR A 219 0.49 -17.85 -8.57
C THR A 219 0.51 -18.52 -7.19
N LEU A 220 1.68 -18.95 -6.71
CA LEU A 220 1.80 -19.73 -5.47
C LEU A 220 2.17 -18.90 -4.25
N ASP A 221 2.92 -17.82 -4.45
CA ASP A 221 3.62 -17.11 -3.38
C ASP A 221 3.04 -15.73 -3.11
N MET A 222 2.25 -15.19 -4.05
CA MET A 222 1.64 -13.87 -3.94
C MET A 222 0.12 -13.97 -3.88
N GLY A 223 -0.49 -13.08 -3.10
CA GLY A 223 -1.92 -12.83 -3.16
C GLY A 223 -2.27 -11.84 -4.29
N ALA A 224 -3.54 -11.49 -4.36
CA ALA A 224 -4.01 -10.46 -5.25
C ALA A 224 -5.04 -9.54 -4.57
N VAL A 225 -5.06 -8.29 -5.00
CA VAL A 225 -6.07 -7.30 -4.62
C VAL A 225 -6.70 -6.69 -5.87
N SER A 226 -8.00 -6.44 -5.84
CA SER A 226 -8.70 -5.69 -6.88
C SER A 226 -8.62 -4.22 -6.53
N MET A 227 -7.75 -3.49 -7.22
CA MET A 227 -7.55 -2.07 -6.96
C MET A 227 -8.75 -1.25 -7.39
N GLN A 228 -9.28 -0.49 -6.44
CA GLN A 228 -10.40 0.43 -6.61
C GLN A 228 -10.11 1.73 -5.85
N ASN A 229 -10.77 2.82 -6.24
CA ASN A 229 -10.77 4.03 -5.42
C ASN A 229 -11.60 3.76 -4.16
N TYR A 230 -11.02 3.98 -2.99
CA TYR A 230 -11.78 3.85 -1.76
C TYR A 230 -12.82 4.97 -1.64
N PRO A 231 -14.05 4.68 -1.18
CA PRO A 231 -15.14 5.65 -1.16
C PRO A 231 -14.91 6.91 -0.31
N TRP A 232 -14.01 6.81 0.68
CA TRP A 232 -13.68 7.91 1.59
C TRP A 232 -12.46 8.73 1.13
N ILE A 233 -11.88 8.45 -0.04
CA ILE A 233 -10.85 9.31 -0.60
C ILE A 233 -11.51 10.65 -1.00
N PRO A 234 -11.01 11.80 -0.52
CA PRO A 234 -11.54 13.10 -0.91
C PRO A 234 -11.59 13.26 -2.43
N LYS A 235 -12.68 13.81 -2.96
CA LYS A 235 -12.91 13.91 -4.42
C LYS A 235 -11.85 14.77 -5.13
N ASP A 236 -11.27 15.74 -4.42
CA ASP A 236 -10.15 16.57 -4.86
C ASP A 236 -8.81 15.81 -4.95
N MET A 237 -8.70 14.65 -4.30
CA MET A 237 -7.55 13.73 -4.46
C MET A 237 -7.78 12.69 -5.57
N LEU A 238 -9.04 12.45 -5.95
CA LEU A 238 -9.39 11.53 -7.05
C LEU A 238 -9.25 12.17 -8.42
N LYS A 239 -9.23 13.51 -8.49
CA LYS A 239 -9.07 14.28 -9.73
C LYS A 239 -7.91 15.23 -9.56
N ARG A 240 -7.06 15.37 -10.58
CA ARG A 240 -6.06 16.46 -10.56
C ARG A 240 -6.80 17.78 -10.78
N SER A 241 -6.56 18.78 -9.95
CA SER A 241 -7.08 20.13 -10.19
C SER A 241 -6.33 20.78 -11.36
N SER A 242 -6.90 21.85 -11.93
CA SER A 242 -6.19 22.71 -12.89
C SER A 242 -4.84 23.16 -12.33
N ASP A 243 -4.78 23.48 -11.04
CA ASP A 243 -3.58 23.98 -10.38
C ASP A 243 -2.50 22.90 -10.29
N VAL A 244 -2.89 21.64 -10.01
CA VAL A 244 -1.96 20.51 -10.04
C VAL A 244 -1.42 20.29 -11.45
N ILE A 245 -2.26 20.42 -12.49
CA ILE A 245 -1.81 20.30 -13.89
C ILE A 245 -0.84 21.43 -14.25
N THR A 246 -1.14 22.67 -13.83
CA THR A 246 -0.28 23.83 -14.05
C THR A 246 1.07 23.62 -13.38
N ALA A 247 1.09 23.26 -12.09
CA ALA A 247 2.32 22.95 -11.36
C ALA A 247 3.10 21.78 -11.98
N CYS A 248 2.42 20.73 -12.43
CA CYS A 248 3.04 19.63 -13.16
C CYS A 248 3.66 20.09 -14.48
N ASN A 249 2.99 20.98 -15.22
CA ASN A 249 3.50 21.55 -16.46
C ASN A 249 4.68 22.50 -16.23
N GLU A 250 4.68 23.28 -15.15
CA GLU A 250 5.83 24.11 -14.74
C GLU A 250 7.05 23.24 -14.41
N ALA A 251 6.84 22.13 -13.69
CA ALA A 251 7.90 21.16 -13.41
C ALA A 251 8.37 20.43 -14.68
N LEU A 252 7.45 20.11 -15.59
CA LEU A 252 7.73 19.46 -16.87
C LEU A 252 8.50 20.39 -17.82
N PHE A 253 8.18 21.69 -17.85
CA PHE A 253 8.82 22.67 -18.71
C PHE A 253 10.34 22.74 -18.47
N LYS A 254 10.77 22.58 -17.21
CA LYS A 254 12.19 22.49 -16.84
C LYS A 254 12.91 21.26 -17.43
N ARG A 255 12.16 20.29 -17.96
CA ARG A 255 12.66 18.96 -18.36
C ARG A 255 12.30 18.56 -19.77
N SER A 256 11.31 19.21 -20.37
CA SER A 256 10.79 18.96 -21.71
C SER A 256 10.28 20.25 -22.35
N GLU A 257 10.78 20.55 -23.54
CA GLU A 257 10.30 21.65 -24.37
C GLU A 257 9.17 21.22 -25.31
N VAL A 258 8.89 19.91 -25.39
CA VAL A 258 8.04 19.34 -26.44
C VAL A 258 6.77 18.70 -25.88
N LEU A 259 6.65 18.60 -24.55
CA LEU A 259 5.55 17.92 -23.88
C LEU A 259 4.74 18.86 -22.98
N GLU A 260 3.48 18.51 -22.79
CA GLU A 260 2.56 19.05 -21.80
C GLU A 260 1.69 17.97 -21.21
N ILE A 261 1.17 18.23 -20.02
CA ILE A 261 0.10 17.47 -19.40
C ILE A 261 -1.22 18.21 -19.67
N ARG A 262 -2.23 17.50 -20.19
CA ARG A 262 -3.59 18.00 -20.45
C ARG A 262 -4.63 16.95 -20.10
N GLY A 263 -5.91 17.32 -20.08
CA GLY A 263 -7.02 16.37 -19.95
C GLY A 263 -6.99 15.31 -21.06
N SER A 264 -7.39 14.07 -20.76
CA SER A 264 -7.43 12.98 -21.74
C SER A 264 -8.85 12.40 -21.85
N GLY A 265 -9.17 11.80 -23.00
CA GLY A 265 -10.36 10.97 -23.16
C GLY A 265 -10.17 9.53 -22.67
N LEU A 266 -8.92 9.11 -22.39
CA LEU A 266 -8.54 7.75 -21.97
C LEU A 266 -8.33 7.62 -20.45
N GLY A 267 -8.68 8.65 -19.70
CA GLY A 267 -8.48 8.81 -18.25
C GLY A 267 -8.45 10.30 -17.90
N ASP A 268 -8.27 10.69 -16.65
CA ASP A 268 -8.41 12.12 -16.29
C ASP A 268 -7.43 13.04 -17.04
N TYR A 269 -6.18 12.60 -17.22
CA TYR A 269 -5.12 13.40 -17.83
C TYR A 269 -4.07 12.53 -18.54
N GLY A 270 -3.43 13.10 -19.57
CA GLY A 270 -2.37 12.48 -20.34
C GLY A 270 -1.23 13.45 -20.61
N MET A 271 -0.13 12.93 -21.18
CA MET A 271 0.98 13.74 -21.65
C MET A 271 0.94 13.80 -23.19
N PHE A 272 0.98 15.00 -23.73
CA PHE A 272 0.75 15.32 -25.13
C PHE A 272 1.95 16.07 -25.70
N ALA A 273 2.17 15.91 -27.00
CA ALA A 273 3.16 16.69 -27.71
C ALA A 273 2.64 18.11 -27.99
N LYS A 274 3.45 19.13 -27.67
CA LYS A 274 3.18 20.55 -28.00
C LYS A 274 3.54 20.90 -29.44
N LYS A 275 4.41 20.10 -30.05
CA LYS A 275 4.94 20.26 -31.40
C LYS A 275 5.30 18.91 -31.98
N ASP A 276 5.53 18.86 -33.28
CA ASP A 276 5.96 17.66 -33.97
C ASP A 276 7.24 17.09 -33.35
N ILE A 277 7.24 15.78 -33.14
CA ILE A 277 8.35 15.01 -32.58
C ILE A 277 8.96 14.20 -33.71
N ARG A 278 10.27 14.35 -33.92
CA ARG A 278 11.04 13.56 -34.88
C ARG A 278 11.74 12.40 -34.18
N ARG A 279 12.06 11.36 -34.96
CA ARG A 279 12.85 10.23 -34.45
C ARG A 279 14.21 10.75 -33.98
N GLY A 280 14.56 10.42 -32.74
CA GLY A 280 15.81 10.86 -32.10
C GLY A 280 15.66 12.09 -31.21
N ASP A 281 14.49 12.77 -31.24
CA ASP A 281 14.26 13.93 -30.38
C ASP A 281 14.25 13.53 -28.91
N LYS A 282 14.89 14.39 -28.10
CA LYS A 282 14.90 14.23 -26.65
C LYS A 282 13.58 14.74 -26.07
N LEU A 283 12.72 13.80 -25.72
CA LEU A 283 11.40 14.12 -25.15
C LEU A 283 11.45 14.63 -23.71
N LEU A 284 12.33 14.06 -22.89
CA LEU A 284 12.43 14.36 -21.46
C LEU A 284 13.87 14.20 -20.98
N SER A 285 14.35 15.14 -20.18
CA SER A 285 15.63 15.02 -19.46
C SER A 285 15.45 14.28 -18.12
N ARG A 286 16.31 13.27 -17.88
CA ARG A 286 16.14 12.29 -16.80
C ARG A 286 16.80 12.76 -15.50
N GLN A 287 15.99 13.23 -14.56
CA GLN A 287 16.35 13.35 -13.14
C GLN A 287 15.09 13.13 -12.31
N CYS A 288 14.96 11.97 -11.66
CA CYS A 288 13.80 11.62 -10.87
C CYS A 288 14.23 11.15 -9.48
N PRO A 289 13.69 11.71 -8.38
CA PRO A 289 14.06 11.31 -7.03
C PRO A 289 13.58 9.90 -6.65
N ILE A 290 12.74 9.26 -7.46
CA ILE A 290 12.09 7.99 -7.13
C ILE A 290 12.68 6.78 -7.89
N ASN A 291 13.83 6.90 -8.57
CA ASN A 291 14.42 5.72 -9.22
C ASN A 291 15.00 4.76 -8.16
N ILE A 292 14.69 3.48 -8.32
CA ILE A 292 15.01 2.44 -7.34
C ILE A 292 15.57 1.25 -8.09
N SER A 293 16.61 0.65 -7.52
CA SER A 293 17.22 -0.58 -8.00
C SER A 293 17.82 -1.32 -6.81
N SER A 294 17.79 -2.65 -6.86
CA SER A 294 18.41 -3.49 -5.84
C SER A 294 19.94 -3.39 -5.81
N LYS A 295 20.56 -2.75 -6.81
CA LYS A 295 22.02 -2.56 -6.94
C LYS A 295 22.55 -1.22 -6.40
N GLN A 296 21.69 -0.35 -5.88
CA GLN A 296 22.10 0.98 -5.42
C GLN A 296 22.95 0.96 -4.15
N MET A 297 22.88 -0.11 -3.35
CA MET A 297 23.61 -0.25 -2.07
C MET A 297 24.43 -1.55 -2.05
N ARG A 298 25.38 -1.69 -2.99
CA ARG A 298 26.24 -2.87 -3.12
C ARG A 298 27.67 -2.61 -2.64
N LEU A 299 28.22 -3.61 -1.96
CA LEU A 299 29.66 -3.87 -1.87
C LEU A 299 29.93 -5.17 -2.64
N PRO A 300 30.95 -5.22 -3.51
CA PRO A 300 31.90 -4.16 -3.86
C PRO A 300 31.33 -3.07 -4.78
N VAL A 301 31.96 -1.88 -4.75
CA VAL A 301 31.55 -0.63 -5.44
C VAL A 301 31.51 -0.78 -6.97
N GLU A 302 32.26 -1.73 -7.52
CA GLU A 302 32.42 -1.98 -8.95
C GLU A 302 31.12 -2.32 -9.71
N ASP A 303 30.09 -2.76 -9.00
CA ASP A 303 28.75 -3.03 -9.54
C ASP A 303 27.66 -2.10 -8.96
N ALA A 304 28.05 -1.06 -8.22
CA ALA A 304 27.11 -0.14 -7.59
C ALA A 304 26.45 0.78 -8.63
N GLU A 305 25.17 1.06 -8.40
CA GLU A 305 24.43 2.04 -9.17
C GLU A 305 24.23 3.33 -8.38
N CYS A 306 24.16 4.46 -9.09
CA CYS A 306 23.85 5.74 -8.49
C CYS A 306 22.54 5.65 -7.69
N PHE A 307 22.60 6.05 -6.43
CA PHE A 307 21.49 5.98 -5.48
C PHE A 307 20.29 6.85 -5.88
N ASN A 308 20.44 7.74 -6.87
CA ASN A 308 19.37 8.58 -7.40
C ASN A 308 18.89 8.20 -8.80
N CYS A 309 19.80 7.89 -9.75
CA CYS A 309 19.43 7.70 -11.17
C CYS A 309 19.58 6.25 -11.67
N CYS A 310 20.03 5.34 -10.80
CA CYS A 310 20.31 3.94 -11.09
C CYS A 310 21.33 3.71 -12.23
N GLN A 311 22.12 4.72 -12.62
CA GLN A 311 23.19 4.53 -13.59
C GLN A 311 24.38 3.83 -12.93
N PRO A 312 25.05 2.89 -13.61
CA PRO A 312 26.27 2.26 -13.10
C PRO A 312 27.33 3.31 -12.73
N ILE A 313 27.95 3.16 -11.56
CA ILE A 313 29.07 3.98 -11.13
C ILE A 313 30.33 3.45 -11.81
N ARG A 314 30.63 3.97 -13.01
CA ARG A 314 31.71 3.45 -13.86
C ARG A 314 33.13 3.87 -13.44
N ILE A 315 33.29 4.82 -12.52
CA ILE A 315 34.60 5.40 -12.17
C ILE A 315 34.74 5.51 -10.65
N VAL A 316 35.56 4.63 -10.08
CA VAL A 316 36.07 4.69 -8.71
C VAL A 316 36.92 5.97 -8.62
N GLY A 317 36.44 6.99 -7.90
CA GLY A 317 37.13 8.30 -7.75
C GLY A 317 36.29 9.54 -8.11
N ILE A 318 35.20 9.40 -8.89
CA ILE A 318 34.25 10.50 -9.22
C ILE A 318 32.89 10.31 -8.52
N ALA A 319 32.66 9.15 -7.91
CA ALA A 319 31.50 8.92 -7.07
C ALA A 319 31.56 9.85 -5.86
N SER A 320 30.86 10.98 -5.95
CA SER A 320 30.82 11.90 -4.84
C SER A 320 29.79 11.35 -3.85
N ALA A 321 30.32 10.78 -2.78
CA ALA A 321 29.54 10.40 -1.61
C ALA A 321 29.10 11.68 -0.90
N ILE A 322 28.00 11.58 -0.15
CA ILE A 322 27.66 12.63 0.80
C ILE A 322 28.52 12.39 2.03
N GLU A 323 29.15 13.44 2.56
CA GLU A 323 30.08 13.36 3.70
C GLU A 323 29.52 12.55 4.89
N CYS A 324 28.22 12.70 5.17
CA CYS A 324 27.54 12.01 6.26
C CYS A 324 27.06 10.57 5.92
N CYS A 325 27.19 10.13 4.67
CA CYS A 325 26.83 8.78 4.19
C CYS A 325 27.89 8.24 3.19
N PRO A 326 29.06 7.81 3.67
CA PRO A 326 30.16 7.37 2.80
C PRO A 326 29.87 6.09 2.01
N THR A 327 28.87 5.31 2.43
CA THR A 327 28.46 4.05 1.79
C THR A 327 27.45 4.24 0.65
N VAL A 328 27.02 5.48 0.39
CA VAL A 328 26.03 5.81 -0.64
C VAL A 328 26.67 6.62 -1.76
N PHE A 329 26.58 6.10 -2.99
CA PHE A 329 27.28 6.67 -4.14
C PHE A 329 26.33 7.36 -5.12
N TYR A 330 26.80 8.49 -5.66
CA TYR A 330 26.08 9.28 -6.67
C TYR A 330 26.99 9.53 -7.88
N CYS A 331 26.42 9.48 -9.08
CA CYS A 331 27.17 9.70 -10.32
C CYS A 331 27.52 11.17 -10.58
N SER A 332 26.92 12.11 -9.85
CA SER A 332 27.14 13.55 -10.01
C SER A 332 26.63 14.36 -8.82
N THR A 333 27.12 15.59 -8.67
CA THR A 333 26.62 16.57 -7.68
C THR A 333 25.13 16.84 -7.86
N ALA A 334 24.63 16.88 -9.09
CA ALA A 334 23.19 17.05 -9.34
C ALA A 334 22.36 15.91 -8.73
N CYS A 335 22.83 14.65 -8.81
CA CYS A 335 22.16 13.52 -8.18
C CYS A 335 22.18 13.60 -6.64
N GLN A 336 23.24 14.14 -6.05
CA GLN A 336 23.28 14.39 -4.60
C GLN A 336 22.34 15.51 -4.19
N VAL A 337 22.29 16.60 -4.94
CA VAL A 337 21.38 17.72 -4.64
C VAL A 337 19.95 17.21 -4.62
N ILE A 338 19.55 16.41 -5.63
CA ILE A 338 18.23 15.76 -5.64
C ILE A 338 18.04 14.87 -4.41
N ALA A 339 19.01 14.02 -4.09
CA ALA A 339 18.91 13.15 -2.93
C ALA A 339 18.71 13.94 -1.62
N LYS A 340 19.55 14.96 -1.39
CA LYS A 340 19.49 15.88 -0.25
C LYS A 340 18.16 16.62 -0.17
N SER A 341 17.61 17.04 -1.32
CA SER A 341 16.34 17.77 -1.37
C SER A 341 15.13 16.88 -1.13
N TYR A 342 15.17 15.59 -1.50
CA TYR A 342 13.96 14.77 -1.50
C TYR A 342 13.92 13.65 -0.46
N TYR A 343 14.99 12.94 -0.15
CA TYR A 343 14.87 11.73 0.70
C TYR A 343 16.06 11.43 1.62
N HIS A 344 17.22 12.04 1.40
CA HIS A 344 18.44 11.66 2.08
C HIS A 344 18.41 11.98 3.58
N GLN A 345 17.80 13.08 3.99
CA GLN A 345 17.73 13.46 5.41
C GLN A 345 16.96 12.41 6.21
N THR A 346 15.86 11.89 5.66
CA THR A 346 15.09 10.82 6.31
C THR A 346 15.86 9.51 6.39
N LEU A 347 16.65 9.18 5.37
CA LEU A 347 17.44 7.94 5.32
C LEU A 347 18.78 8.02 6.07
N HIS A 348 19.28 9.23 6.34
CA HIS A 348 20.59 9.45 6.93
C HIS A 348 20.72 8.76 8.30
N GLY A 349 21.88 8.13 8.53
CA GLY A 349 22.20 7.42 9.77
C GLY A 349 21.52 6.06 9.96
N LYS A 350 20.72 5.59 8.98
CA LYS A 350 19.99 4.30 9.04
C LYS A 350 20.61 3.28 8.09
N ASP A 351 20.67 2.02 8.51
CA ASP A 351 21.21 0.93 7.70
C ASP A 351 20.09 0.11 7.04
N TYR A 352 19.98 0.23 5.72
CA TYR A 352 19.05 -0.56 4.90
C TYR A 352 19.74 -1.62 4.05
N SER A 353 21.02 -1.91 4.31
CA SER A 353 21.84 -2.80 3.49
C SER A 353 21.23 -4.20 3.37
N GLN A 354 20.60 -4.72 4.43
CA GLN A 354 19.93 -6.02 4.39
C GLN A 354 18.72 -6.01 3.42
N MET A 355 17.92 -4.93 3.44
CA MET A 355 16.76 -4.81 2.53
C MET A 355 17.21 -4.81 1.06
N TYR A 356 18.31 -4.14 0.75
CA TYR A 356 18.91 -4.16 -0.59
C TYR A 356 19.46 -5.55 -0.96
N ARG A 357 20.15 -6.24 -0.03
CA ARG A 357 20.65 -7.62 -0.24
C ARG A 357 19.51 -8.60 -0.51
N ASP A 358 18.44 -8.55 0.28
CA ASP A 358 17.27 -9.40 0.13
C ASP A 358 16.60 -9.18 -1.23
N SER A 359 16.45 -7.92 -1.63
CA SER A 359 15.87 -7.57 -2.93
C SER A 359 16.74 -8.01 -4.11
N TYR A 360 18.06 -7.91 -3.98
CA TYR A 360 18.99 -8.43 -4.99
C TYR A 360 18.92 -9.96 -5.09
N GLY A 361 18.87 -10.65 -3.95
CA GLY A 361 18.74 -12.11 -3.85
C GLY A 361 17.47 -12.65 -4.49
N ALA A 362 16.41 -11.85 -4.61
CA ALA A 362 15.19 -12.19 -5.31
C ALA A 362 15.34 -12.23 -6.86
N LYS A 363 16.57 -12.10 -7.40
CA LYS A 363 16.92 -12.28 -8.83
C LYS A 363 16.10 -11.44 -9.82
N GLY A 364 15.77 -10.20 -9.46
CA GLY A 364 15.01 -9.31 -10.34
C GLY A 364 13.54 -9.70 -10.47
N LEU A 365 13.00 -10.44 -9.49
CA LEU A 365 11.55 -10.50 -9.28
C LEU A 365 11.11 -9.14 -8.77
N ASP A 366 10.88 -8.30 -9.75
CA ASP A 366 10.39 -6.95 -9.76
C ASP A 366 9.08 -6.76 -8.96
N HIS A 367 8.32 -7.84 -8.77
CA HIS A 367 7.09 -7.89 -7.96
C HIS A 367 7.27 -8.62 -6.62
N SER A 368 8.50 -8.93 -6.22
CA SER A 368 8.77 -9.61 -4.95
C SER A 368 8.48 -8.69 -3.76
N PRO A 369 8.06 -9.24 -2.61
CA PRO A 369 7.91 -8.47 -1.39
C PRO A 369 9.17 -7.67 -1.01
N GLN A 370 10.36 -8.23 -1.29
CA GLN A 370 11.65 -7.60 -1.01
C GLN A 370 11.87 -6.34 -1.85
N PHE A 371 11.55 -6.37 -3.15
CA PHE A 371 11.66 -5.19 -4.01
C PHE A 371 10.57 -4.16 -3.68
N THR A 372 9.34 -4.60 -3.40
CA THR A 372 8.24 -3.73 -2.96
C THR A 372 8.64 -2.90 -1.73
N LYS A 373 9.37 -3.49 -0.77
CA LYS A 373 9.91 -2.76 0.39
C LYS A 373 10.88 -1.64 0.00
N LEU A 374 11.77 -1.84 -0.98
CA LEU A 374 12.64 -0.76 -1.48
C LEU A 374 11.84 0.36 -2.13
N VAL A 375 10.75 0.03 -2.82
CA VAL A 375 9.83 1.03 -3.39
C VAL A 375 9.21 1.88 -2.30
N PHE A 376 8.63 1.25 -1.28
CA PHE A 376 8.08 1.96 -0.14
C PHE A 376 9.13 2.76 0.62
N LEU A 377 10.35 2.25 0.80
CA LEU A 377 11.44 2.95 1.48
C LEU A 377 11.70 4.31 0.85
N ARG A 378 11.88 4.35 -0.48
CA ARG A 378 12.13 5.61 -1.21
C ARG A 378 10.91 6.51 -1.19
N MET A 379 9.72 5.96 -1.41
CA MET A 379 8.48 6.74 -1.46
C MET A 379 8.19 7.40 -0.11
N LEU A 380 8.25 6.62 0.97
CA LEU A 380 8.06 7.11 2.34
C LEU A 380 9.11 8.13 2.73
N ALA A 381 10.38 7.87 2.45
CA ALA A 381 11.44 8.82 2.77
C ALA A 381 11.20 10.17 2.09
N THR A 382 10.69 10.12 0.85
CA THR A 382 10.35 11.30 0.07
C THR A 382 9.15 12.06 0.65
N CYS A 383 8.11 11.35 1.09
CA CYS A 383 6.95 11.95 1.74
C CYS A 383 7.31 12.56 3.09
N VAL A 384 8.01 11.81 3.96
CA VAL A 384 8.40 12.26 5.30
C VAL A 384 9.31 13.48 5.21
N GLN A 385 10.30 13.49 4.32
CA GLN A 385 11.19 14.64 4.18
C GLN A 385 10.48 15.86 3.58
N GLY A 386 9.61 15.64 2.59
CA GLY A 386 8.83 16.71 1.98
C GLY A 386 7.74 17.30 2.88
N GLY A 387 7.37 16.55 3.93
CA GLY A 387 6.26 16.88 4.82
C GLY A 387 4.89 16.77 4.15
N GLY A 388 3.86 16.82 4.98
CA GLY A 388 2.46 16.80 4.56
C GLY A 388 1.96 15.42 4.10
N HIS A 389 0.67 15.39 3.74
CA HIS A 389 0.00 14.14 3.40
C HIS A 389 0.62 13.52 2.13
N PRO A 390 1.04 12.24 2.16
CA PRO A 390 1.72 11.60 1.03
C PRO A 390 1.00 11.63 -0.33
N LEU A 391 -0.33 11.48 -0.35
CA LEU A 391 -1.14 11.63 -1.59
C LEU A 391 -1.12 13.04 -2.18
N LYS A 392 -0.72 14.05 -1.39
CA LYS A 392 -0.57 15.44 -1.83
C LYS A 392 0.86 15.76 -2.23
N ASN A 393 1.82 14.87 -2.01
CA ASN A 393 3.20 15.09 -2.43
C ASN A 393 3.26 15.18 -3.96
N PRO A 394 3.80 16.25 -4.56
CA PRO A 394 3.78 16.46 -6.02
C PRO A 394 4.36 15.30 -6.85
N LEU A 395 5.26 14.50 -6.27
CA LEU A 395 5.87 13.35 -6.94
C LEU A 395 4.93 12.14 -7.03
N PHE A 396 3.97 12.03 -6.11
CA PHE A 396 3.05 10.89 -6.02
C PHE A 396 1.59 11.27 -6.29
N ALA A 397 1.22 12.54 -6.13
CA ALA A 397 -0.12 13.07 -6.42
C ALA A 397 -0.54 12.85 -7.89
N GLY A 398 0.43 12.74 -8.80
CA GLY A 398 0.19 12.39 -10.19
C GLY A 398 -0.10 10.91 -10.43
N LEU A 399 0.18 10.01 -9.50
CA LEU A 399 -0.02 8.58 -9.64
C LEU A 399 -1.44 8.23 -9.20
N LEU A 400 -2.41 8.40 -10.12
CA LEU A 400 -3.79 7.98 -9.90
C LEU A 400 -3.84 6.49 -9.57
N PRO A 401 -4.73 6.05 -8.66
CA PRO A 401 -4.91 4.64 -8.36
C PRO A 401 -5.12 3.86 -9.67
N ALA A 402 -4.32 2.83 -9.92
CA ALA A 402 -4.64 1.89 -10.98
C ALA A 402 -5.93 1.17 -10.58
N THR A 403 -6.92 1.09 -11.45
CA THR A 403 -8.06 0.18 -11.26
C THR A 403 -7.73 -1.14 -11.93
N GLY A 404 -7.91 -2.27 -11.24
CA GLY A 404 -7.64 -3.59 -11.80
C GLY A 404 -6.99 -4.55 -10.81
N ARG A 405 -6.71 -5.78 -11.24
CA ARG A 405 -6.08 -6.79 -10.38
C ARG A 405 -4.59 -6.51 -10.21
N ALA A 406 -4.12 -6.67 -8.98
CA ALA A 406 -2.79 -6.30 -8.56
C ALA A 406 -2.14 -7.37 -7.66
N ILE A 407 -0.80 -7.45 -7.66
CA ILE A 407 -0.03 -8.48 -6.94
C ILE A 407 0.26 -8.10 -5.48
N TRP A 408 -0.39 -8.75 -4.54
CA TRP A 408 -0.34 -8.36 -3.13
C TRP A 408 0.48 -9.33 -2.25
N SER A 409 1.13 -8.81 -1.21
CA SER A 409 1.75 -9.59 -0.13
C SER A 409 1.67 -8.85 1.20
N LEU A 410 1.39 -9.55 2.29
CA LEU A 410 1.46 -9.07 3.66
C LEU A 410 2.85 -8.48 3.96
N GLU A 411 3.92 -9.19 3.60
CA GLU A 411 5.30 -8.74 3.87
C GLU A 411 5.63 -7.44 3.13
N GLY A 412 5.32 -7.36 1.83
CA GLY A 412 5.69 -6.22 0.99
C GLY A 412 4.77 -5.02 1.18
N ASN A 413 3.47 -5.26 1.42
CA ASN A 413 2.46 -4.20 1.38
C ASN A 413 2.01 -3.75 2.75
N ILE A 414 2.10 -4.58 3.80
CA ILE A 414 1.66 -4.21 5.15
C ILE A 414 2.85 -4.15 6.11
N ILE A 415 3.57 -5.25 6.31
CA ILE A 415 4.63 -5.34 7.33
C ILE A 415 5.78 -4.40 6.99
N GLY A 416 6.32 -4.49 5.77
CA GLY A 416 7.45 -3.69 5.33
C GLY A 416 7.25 -2.18 5.49
N PRO A 417 6.17 -1.59 4.92
CA PRO A 417 5.92 -0.15 5.02
C PRO A 417 5.72 0.33 6.45
N ASN A 418 5.04 -0.45 7.31
CA ASN A 418 4.88 -0.07 8.72
C ASN A 418 6.24 -0.05 9.45
N LYS A 419 7.09 -1.06 9.25
CA LYS A 419 8.45 -1.07 9.84
C LYS A 419 9.30 0.10 9.36
N ILE A 420 9.23 0.44 8.08
CA ILE A 420 9.95 1.60 7.52
C ILE A 420 9.47 2.90 8.16
N LEU A 421 8.16 3.06 8.37
CA LEU A 421 7.58 4.22 9.04
C LEU A 421 8.06 4.32 10.50
N GLU A 422 8.06 3.21 11.23
CA GLU A 422 8.58 3.15 12.60
C GLU A 422 10.07 3.51 12.65
N ASP A 423 10.89 3.02 11.71
CA ASP A 423 12.30 3.41 11.58
C ASP A 423 12.47 4.93 11.33
N PHE A 424 11.50 5.56 10.66
CA PHE A 424 11.46 7.00 10.44
C PHE A 424 10.95 7.79 11.66
N GLY A 425 10.61 7.12 12.76
CA GLY A 425 10.08 7.72 13.97
C GLY A 425 8.59 8.05 13.89
N ILE A 426 7.88 7.52 12.89
CA ILE A 426 6.44 7.71 12.75
C ILE A 426 5.70 6.70 13.62
N ASP A 427 4.76 7.19 14.42
CA ASP A 427 3.89 6.32 15.19
C ASP A 427 2.75 5.78 14.30
N ILE A 428 2.89 4.55 13.81
CA ILE A 428 1.91 3.89 12.94
C ILE A 428 0.52 3.68 13.56
N PHE A 429 0.35 3.88 14.86
CA PHE A 429 -0.95 3.82 15.53
C PHE A 429 -1.57 5.21 15.72
N ALA A 430 -0.77 6.21 16.10
CA ALA A 430 -1.26 7.55 16.46
C ALA A 430 -1.24 8.54 15.28
N ASP A 431 -0.33 8.37 14.32
CA ASP A 431 -0.24 9.22 13.14
C ASP A 431 -1.20 8.73 12.04
N LEU A 432 -2.31 9.44 11.88
CA LEU A 432 -3.35 9.08 10.94
C LEU A 432 -3.07 9.46 9.49
N ASP A 433 -2.04 10.27 9.23
CA ASP A 433 -1.63 10.57 7.86
C ASP A 433 -1.06 9.32 7.16
N TYR A 434 -0.66 8.31 7.96
CA TYR A 434 -0.14 7.03 7.49
C TYR A 434 -1.05 5.82 7.76
N ASP A 435 -2.21 6.02 8.39
CA ASP A 435 -3.08 4.96 8.91
C ASP A 435 -3.65 4.01 7.83
N ALA A 436 -3.91 4.53 6.63
CA ALA A 436 -4.39 3.76 5.47
C ALA A 436 -3.35 3.63 4.36
N TRP A 437 -2.12 4.09 4.62
CA TRP A 437 -1.21 4.48 3.55
C TRP A 437 -0.63 3.29 2.78
N SER A 438 -0.37 2.18 3.47
CA SER A 438 0.04 0.89 2.90
C SER A 438 -0.89 0.37 1.81
N SER A 439 -2.20 0.65 1.91
CA SER A 439 -3.23 0.09 1.03
C SER A 439 -3.85 1.12 0.08
N ALA A 440 -4.06 2.37 0.51
CA ALA A 440 -4.57 3.47 -0.33
C ALA A 440 -3.60 3.87 -1.46
N ASN A 441 -2.29 3.75 -1.21
CA ASN A 441 -1.25 4.03 -2.20
C ASN A 441 -0.70 2.76 -2.84
N TYR A 442 -1.30 1.60 -2.58
CA TYR A 442 -0.86 0.37 -3.22
C TYR A 442 -0.88 0.53 -4.75
N GLY A 443 -1.88 1.18 -5.34
CA GLY A 443 -1.93 1.40 -6.80
C GLY A 443 -0.86 2.38 -7.30
N THR A 444 -0.46 3.31 -6.45
CA THR A 444 0.59 4.29 -6.68
C THR A 444 1.99 3.65 -6.57
N ALA A 445 2.20 2.82 -5.55
CA ALA A 445 3.40 2.02 -5.34
C ALA A 445 3.51 0.89 -6.37
N GLU A 446 2.43 0.22 -6.75
CA GLU A 446 2.41 -0.81 -7.79
C GLU A 446 2.69 -0.20 -9.17
N ARG A 447 2.13 0.98 -9.49
CA ARG A 447 2.55 1.71 -10.69
C ARG A 447 4.02 2.08 -10.59
N ALA A 448 4.53 2.52 -9.45
CA ALA A 448 5.95 2.80 -9.24
C ALA A 448 6.82 1.53 -9.36
N ILE A 449 6.32 0.37 -8.93
CA ILE A 449 6.94 -0.96 -9.07
C ILE A 449 6.93 -1.35 -10.54
N GLN A 450 5.77 -1.52 -11.20
CA GLN A 450 5.65 -1.79 -12.64
C GLN A 450 6.49 -0.83 -13.50
N HIS A 451 6.69 0.39 -12.99
CA HIS A 451 7.53 1.40 -13.59
C HIS A 451 9.03 1.15 -13.38
N ALA A 452 9.49 0.94 -12.15
CA ALA A 452 10.89 0.66 -11.80
C ALA A 452 11.42 -0.61 -12.49
N THR A 453 10.55 -1.58 -12.71
CA THR A 453 10.85 -2.92 -13.21
C THR A 453 10.99 -2.93 -14.74
N LYS A 454 10.26 -2.07 -15.43
CA LYS A 454 10.43 -1.81 -16.86
C LYS A 454 11.64 -0.92 -17.20
N THR A 455 12.48 -0.50 -16.25
CA THR A 455 13.60 0.43 -16.50
C THR A 455 14.88 -0.16 -17.13
N ARG A 456 14.80 -1.26 -17.89
CA ARG A 456 15.66 -1.34 -19.10
C ARG A 456 15.12 -0.51 -20.27
N THR A 457 13.86 -0.08 -20.23
CA THR A 457 13.24 0.78 -21.24
C THR A 457 12.18 1.72 -20.61
N SER A 458 12.65 2.88 -20.16
CA SER A 458 11.92 4.17 -20.09
C SER A 458 10.69 4.34 -19.16
N LEU A 459 10.70 5.46 -18.43
CA LEU A 459 9.58 6.08 -17.67
C LEU A 459 8.35 6.44 -18.50
N LEU A 460 8.35 6.23 -19.81
CA LEU A 460 7.33 6.75 -20.72
C LEU A 460 6.81 5.75 -21.75
N ALA A 461 7.46 4.59 -21.96
CA ALA A 461 6.96 3.62 -22.93
C ALA A 461 5.62 2.99 -22.53
N VAL A 462 5.27 2.90 -21.25
CA VAL A 462 3.97 2.32 -20.84
C VAL A 462 2.80 3.28 -21.10
N PHE A 463 3.02 4.59 -20.97
CA PHE A 463 2.06 5.60 -21.44
C PHE A 463 1.86 5.54 -22.97
N TRP A 464 2.86 5.04 -23.70
CA TRP A 464 2.86 4.96 -25.16
C TRP A 464 2.30 3.62 -25.71
N ILE A 465 2.62 2.50 -25.07
CA ILE A 465 2.25 1.14 -25.56
C ILE A 465 0.75 0.86 -25.39
N GLN A 466 0.08 1.46 -24.39
CA GLN A 466 -1.37 1.27 -24.21
C GLN A 466 -2.20 2.06 -25.24
N CYS A 467 -1.68 3.18 -25.76
CA CYS A 467 -2.34 3.95 -26.82
C CYS A 467 -2.17 3.33 -28.22
N ILE A 468 -1.10 2.58 -28.49
CA ILE A 468 -0.84 2.01 -29.83
C ILE A 468 -1.65 0.73 -30.09
N ARG A 469 -1.99 -0.06 -29.06
CA ARG A 469 -2.74 -1.32 -29.23
C ARG A 469 -4.23 -1.13 -29.53
N SER A 470 -4.82 0.02 -29.17
CA SER A 470 -6.21 0.37 -29.47
C SER A 470 -6.38 1.17 -30.77
N SER A 471 -5.31 1.75 -31.34
CA SER A 471 -5.34 2.39 -32.66
C SER A 471 -5.25 1.38 -33.82
N THR A 472 -4.67 0.20 -33.61
CA THR A 472 -4.54 -0.82 -34.66
C THR A 472 -5.80 -1.68 -34.88
N THR A 473 -6.79 -1.62 -33.98
CA THR A 473 -8.10 -2.28 -34.17
C THR A 473 -9.19 -1.34 -34.69
N ALA A 474 -8.92 -0.03 -34.78
CA ALA A 474 -9.87 0.98 -35.27
C ALA A 474 -9.60 1.47 -36.70
N ALA A 475 -8.52 1.02 -37.35
CA ALA A 475 -8.23 1.33 -38.76
C ALA A 475 -8.56 0.15 -39.67
N LYS A 476 -9.84 -0.23 -39.75
CA LYS A 476 -10.38 -0.82 -40.98
C LYS A 476 -10.98 0.34 -41.79
N SER A 477 -10.23 0.74 -42.81
CA SER A 477 -10.65 1.66 -43.87
C SER A 477 -12.05 1.30 -44.41
N PRO A 478 -12.95 2.27 -44.62
CA PRO A 478 -14.17 2.02 -45.37
C PRO A 478 -13.82 1.75 -46.83
N ALA A 479 -14.32 0.65 -47.38
CA ALA A 479 -14.28 0.37 -48.81
C ALA A 479 -14.99 1.51 -49.55
N TRP A 480 -14.22 2.22 -50.38
CA TRP A 480 -14.71 3.19 -51.33
C TRP A 480 -15.36 2.41 -52.48
N SER A 481 -16.69 2.47 -52.59
CA SER A 481 -17.46 1.96 -53.72
C SER A 481 -17.76 3.11 -54.69
N PRO A 482 -17.24 3.12 -55.92
CA PRO A 482 -17.63 4.09 -56.93
C PRO A 482 -18.87 3.58 -57.67
N SER A 483 -20.00 4.27 -57.48
CA SER A 483 -21.17 4.17 -58.34
C SER A 483 -20.89 4.92 -59.65
N MET A 484 -20.63 4.20 -60.73
CA MET A 484 -20.72 4.73 -62.09
C MET A 484 -21.97 4.14 -62.76
N THR A 485 -22.94 5.00 -63.03
CA THR A 485 -23.99 4.79 -64.04
C THR A 485 -23.77 5.78 -65.16
N GLY A 486 -23.69 5.30 -66.40
CA GLY A 486 -24.08 6.13 -67.55
C GLY A 486 -23.26 5.98 -68.82
N SER A 487 -23.81 5.20 -69.75
CA SER A 487 -23.79 5.40 -71.21
C SER A 487 -22.54 5.06 -72.04
N GLY A 488 -22.71 4.06 -72.90
CA GLY A 488 -22.71 4.30 -74.34
C GLY A 488 -21.55 3.72 -75.14
N THR A 489 -21.75 2.58 -75.81
CA THR A 489 -21.13 2.31 -77.12
C THR A 489 -21.96 1.27 -77.91
N PRO A 490 -22.10 1.38 -79.25
CA PRO A 490 -23.10 0.66 -80.04
C PRO A 490 -22.55 -0.54 -80.85
N MET A 491 -23.49 -1.30 -81.43
CA MET A 491 -23.40 -2.20 -82.61
C MET A 491 -22.52 -3.47 -82.49
N ARG A 492 -23.17 -4.65 -82.41
CA ARG A 492 -23.54 -5.57 -83.52
C ARG A 492 -22.36 -6.31 -84.16
N SER A 493 -22.25 -7.61 -83.82
CA SER A 493 -22.48 -8.75 -84.73
C SER A 493 -22.64 -10.01 -83.89
#